data_AF-A0A7J5VWX2-F1
#
_entry.id   AF-A0A7J5VWX2-F1
#
_cell.length_a   1.000
_cell.length_b   1.000
_cell.length_c   1.000
_cell.angle_alpha   90.00
_cell.angle_beta   90.00
_cell.angle_gamma   90.00
#
_symmetry.space_group_name_H-M   'P 1'
#
loop_
_entity.id
_entity.type
_entity.pdbx_description
1 polymer ?
#
loop_
_entity_poly.entity_id
_entity_poly.type
_entity_poly.pdbx_seq_one_letter_code
_entity_poly.pdbx_strand_id
1 'polypeptide(L)'
;MPFCSNCGNELKTGAKFCNKCGAQMGVPDPGACPVCLKPVTGNEKFCVHCGASIASPVSNQPSALHLSAAPPARSTVTPLTPSPSAYANPHVLPPAKQRKKGGCIWKSLLVLMLLVAAGLTVLYFLGDEPGDKPNTSDLAEQGLTGTDIPGIVSIYDSVTEETITETTLDTGDPQQAAESVEEAFARADTNLLKQMLTPASREIYKEAFKEIKPYMSEYSKAFSNRKLKISTPIYSLYEFTDETGKIFTAEFALSDDGQWKLVRF
;
A
#
# COMPACT_ATOMS: atom_id res chain seq x y z
N MET A 1 -14.69 -24.36 6.65
CA MET A 1 -13.23 -24.30 6.89
C MET A 1 -12.87 -22.88 7.29
N PRO A 2 -12.34 -22.64 8.49
CA PRO A 2 -11.87 -21.32 8.91
C PRO A 2 -10.52 -21.00 8.25
N PHE A 3 -10.25 -19.72 8.01
CA PHE A 3 -9.00 -19.23 7.44
C PHE A 3 -8.32 -18.25 8.39
N CYS A 4 -6.99 -18.16 8.36
CA CYS A 4 -6.23 -17.27 9.20
C CYS A 4 -6.46 -15.81 8.79
N SER A 5 -6.93 -14.97 9.72
CA SER A 5 -7.13 -13.53 9.50
C SER A 5 -5.84 -12.75 9.24
N ASN A 6 -4.66 -13.32 9.57
CA ASN A 6 -3.35 -12.70 9.36
C ASN A 6 -2.71 -13.10 8.02
N CYS A 7 -2.81 -14.37 7.60
CA CYS A 7 -2.12 -14.87 6.39
C CYS A 7 -2.98 -15.60 5.35
N GLY A 8 -4.31 -15.68 5.56
CA GLY A 8 -5.24 -16.34 4.63
C GLY A 8 -5.17 -17.88 4.57
N ASN A 9 -4.18 -18.53 5.21
CA ASN A 9 -4.07 -19.99 5.15
C ASN A 9 -5.24 -20.70 5.86
N GLU A 10 -5.68 -21.84 5.32
CA GLU A 10 -6.67 -22.72 5.94
C GLU A 10 -6.25 -23.16 7.35
N LEU A 11 -7.19 -23.13 8.29
CA LEU A 11 -6.98 -23.53 9.68
C LEU A 11 -7.72 -24.84 9.98
N LYS A 12 -7.04 -25.72 10.71
CA LYS A 12 -7.70 -26.88 11.31
C LYS A 12 -8.72 -26.41 12.35
N THR A 13 -9.88 -27.06 12.39
CA THR A 13 -10.95 -26.77 13.37
C THR A 13 -10.40 -26.82 14.80
N GLY A 14 -10.59 -25.74 15.57
CA GLY A 14 -10.08 -25.62 16.95
C GLY A 14 -8.60 -25.27 17.10
N ALA A 15 -7.88 -24.93 16.02
CA ALA A 15 -6.48 -24.51 16.10
C ALA A 15 -6.32 -23.17 16.83
N LYS A 16 -5.66 -23.17 18.00
CA LYS A 16 -5.31 -21.96 18.77
C LYS A 16 -4.25 -21.07 18.11
N PHE A 17 -3.55 -21.57 17.10
CA PHE A 17 -2.50 -20.85 16.37
C PHE A 17 -2.52 -21.28 14.89
N CYS A 18 -2.19 -20.36 13.99
CA CYS A 18 -2.02 -20.66 12.58
C CYS A 18 -0.75 -21.48 12.33
N ASN A 19 -0.90 -22.63 11.66
CA ASN A 19 0.19 -23.54 11.30
C ASN A 19 1.13 -23.01 10.19
N LYS A 20 0.89 -21.81 9.65
CA LYS A 20 1.78 -21.13 8.68
C LYS A 20 2.46 -19.90 9.27
N CYS A 21 1.70 -18.89 9.69
CA CYS A 21 2.27 -17.64 10.19
C CYS A 21 2.44 -17.56 11.72
N GLY A 22 2.04 -18.59 12.47
CA GLY A 22 2.13 -18.59 13.94
C GLY A 22 1.13 -17.68 14.67
N ALA A 23 0.31 -16.90 13.96
CA ALA A 23 -0.66 -16.00 14.57
C ALA A 23 -1.61 -16.75 15.51
N GLN A 24 -1.78 -16.22 16.73
CA GLN A 24 -2.66 -16.78 17.74
C GLN A 24 -4.13 -16.50 17.36
N MET A 25 -4.91 -17.56 17.26
CA MET A 25 -6.34 -17.48 17.03
C MET A 25 -7.04 -17.36 18.39
N GLY A 26 -7.89 -16.35 18.53
CA GLY A 26 -8.67 -16.15 19.74
C GLY A 26 -9.51 -17.39 20.09
N VAL A 27 -9.68 -17.65 21.39
CA VAL A 27 -10.66 -18.65 21.83
C VAL A 27 -12.03 -18.19 21.34
N PRO A 28 -12.83 -19.04 20.66
CA PRO A 28 -14.14 -18.65 20.19
C PRO A 28 -15.04 -18.33 21.38
N ASP A 29 -15.34 -17.04 21.54
CA ASP A 29 -16.38 -16.55 22.43
C ASP A 29 -17.73 -17.14 21.97
N PRO A 30 -18.62 -17.61 22.87
CA PRO A 30 -19.93 -18.13 22.47
C PRO A 30 -20.80 -17.17 21.63
N GLY A 31 -20.49 -15.87 21.62
CA GLY A 31 -21.10 -14.87 20.75
C GLY A 31 -20.38 -14.58 19.42
N ALA A 32 -19.36 -15.34 19.01
CA ALA A 32 -18.57 -15.08 17.81
C ALA A 32 -18.90 -16.01 16.62
N CYS A 33 -18.80 -15.49 15.40
CA CYS A 33 -18.99 -16.25 14.17
C CYS A 33 -17.96 -17.39 14.07
N PRO A 34 -18.36 -18.65 13.86
CA PRO A 34 -17.42 -19.78 13.77
C PRO A 34 -16.52 -19.77 12.52
N VAL A 35 -16.82 -18.91 11.53
CA VAL A 35 -16.05 -18.79 10.28
C VAL A 35 -15.07 -17.62 10.31
N CYS A 36 -15.53 -16.42 10.69
CA CYS A 36 -14.70 -15.20 10.66
C CYS A 36 -14.33 -14.64 12.03
N LEU A 37 -14.73 -15.29 13.13
CA LEU A 37 -14.43 -14.94 14.53
C LEU A 37 -14.79 -13.51 14.97
N LYS A 38 -15.60 -12.79 14.18
CA LYS A 38 -16.19 -11.51 14.57
C LYS A 38 -17.45 -11.74 15.39
N PRO A 39 -17.77 -10.87 16.37
CA PRO A 39 -18.98 -11.00 17.17
C PRO A 39 -20.22 -11.02 16.29
N VAL A 40 -21.24 -11.77 16.70
CA VAL A 40 -22.54 -11.78 16.05
C VAL A 40 -23.65 -11.62 17.09
N THR A 41 -24.56 -10.72 16.78
CA THR A 41 -25.88 -10.58 17.39
C THR A 41 -26.65 -11.88 17.20
N GLY A 42 -26.82 -12.64 18.30
CA GLY A 42 -27.22 -14.06 18.31
C GLY A 42 -28.64 -14.41 17.80
N ASN A 43 -29.30 -13.49 17.10
CA ASN A 43 -30.62 -13.60 16.51
C ASN A 43 -30.59 -13.64 14.96
N GLU A 44 -29.42 -13.58 14.34
CA GLU A 44 -29.25 -13.61 12.88
C GLU A 44 -29.11 -15.05 12.34
N LYS A 45 -29.61 -15.32 11.12
CA LYS A 45 -29.45 -16.65 10.46
C LYS A 45 -28.11 -16.80 9.72
N PHE A 46 -27.49 -15.67 9.38
CA PHE A 46 -26.23 -15.55 8.66
C PHE A 46 -25.42 -14.41 9.27
N CYS A 47 -24.11 -14.58 9.38
CA CYS A 47 -23.21 -13.56 9.90
C CYS A 47 -23.08 -12.40 8.89
N VAL A 48 -23.53 -11.20 9.29
CA VAL A 48 -23.42 -9.95 8.50
C VAL A 48 -22.01 -9.64 7.99
N HIS A 49 -20.97 -10.18 8.63
CA HIS A 49 -19.58 -9.92 8.30
C HIS A 49 -18.93 -10.87 7.28
N CYS A 50 -19.55 -12.02 6.97
CA CYS A 50 -18.96 -13.01 6.07
C CYS A 50 -19.97 -13.92 5.34
N GLY A 51 -21.28 -13.73 5.55
CA GLY A 51 -22.34 -14.53 4.92
C GLY A 51 -22.49 -15.96 5.46
N ALA A 52 -21.62 -16.43 6.35
CA ALA A 52 -21.69 -17.77 6.90
C ALA A 52 -22.98 -17.99 7.71
N SER A 53 -23.69 -19.11 7.49
CA SER A 53 -24.86 -19.44 8.30
C SER A 53 -24.46 -19.81 9.73
N ILE A 54 -25.24 -19.32 10.70
CA ILE A 54 -24.99 -19.42 12.14
C ILE A 54 -26.21 -19.98 12.89
N ALA A 55 -26.92 -20.93 12.26
CA ALA A 55 -28.08 -21.59 12.84
C ALA A 55 -27.79 -22.10 14.27
N SER A 56 -28.63 -21.69 15.22
CA SER A 56 -28.42 -21.92 16.66
C SER A 56 -28.36 -23.42 17.02
N PRO A 57 -27.55 -23.80 18.02
CA PRO A 57 -27.32 -25.21 18.36
C PRO A 57 -28.46 -25.82 19.19
N VAL A 58 -29.60 -26.11 18.56
CA VAL A 58 -30.59 -27.09 19.05
C VAL A 58 -30.98 -28.03 17.91
N SER A 59 -30.19 -29.09 17.75
CA SER A 59 -30.69 -30.48 17.67
C SER A 59 -29.52 -31.42 17.31
N ASN A 60 -28.73 -31.80 18.31
CA ASN A 60 -28.03 -33.09 18.23
C ASN A 60 -29.10 -34.18 18.42
N GLN A 61 -29.70 -34.66 17.32
CA GLN A 61 -30.56 -35.83 17.39
C GLN A 61 -29.69 -37.10 17.56
N PRO A 62 -29.84 -37.87 18.65
CA PRO A 62 -29.10 -39.11 18.84
C PRO A 62 -29.84 -40.25 18.15
N SER A 63 -29.23 -40.88 17.15
CA SER A 63 -29.63 -42.17 16.59
C SER A 63 -28.42 -42.77 15.86
N ALA A 64 -27.89 -43.95 16.19
CA ALA A 64 -28.33 -44.93 17.17
C ALA A 64 -27.15 -45.56 17.95
N LEU A 65 -27.31 -45.71 19.26
CA LEU A 65 -26.55 -46.66 20.07
C LEU A 65 -27.36 -47.95 20.13
N HIS A 66 -27.00 -48.95 19.32
CA HIS A 66 -27.51 -50.31 19.50
C HIS A 66 -26.61 -51.09 20.46
N LEU A 67 -27.24 -51.83 21.37
CA LEU A 67 -26.61 -52.47 22.50
C LEU A 67 -25.90 -53.80 22.13
N SER A 68 -24.67 -53.94 22.64
CA SER A 68 -24.01 -55.15 23.16
C SER A 68 -24.62 -56.54 22.92
N ALA A 69 -23.82 -57.45 22.33
CA ALA A 69 -23.81 -58.89 22.57
C ALA A 69 -22.38 -59.45 22.33
N ALA A 70 -21.98 -60.52 23.04
CA ALA A 70 -20.57 -60.93 23.21
C ALA A 70 -20.21 -62.31 22.55
N PRO A 71 -19.09 -63.01 22.85
CA PRO A 71 -18.05 -63.39 21.86
C PRO A 71 -17.98 -64.91 21.56
N PRO A 72 -17.07 -65.43 20.68
CA PRO A 72 -15.61 -65.57 20.91
C PRO A 72 -14.78 -65.14 19.65
N ALA A 73 -13.49 -65.40 19.40
CA ALA A 73 -12.45 -66.24 20.04
C ALA A 73 -10.98 -65.77 19.73
N ARG A 74 -10.00 -66.48 20.33
CA ARG A 74 -8.59 -66.79 19.91
C ARG A 74 -8.00 -66.14 18.64
N SER A 75 -6.76 -65.61 18.60
CA SER A 75 -5.59 -65.57 19.53
C SER A 75 -4.66 -64.37 19.13
N THR A 76 -3.39 -64.13 19.55
CA THR A 76 -2.36 -64.86 20.35
C THR A 76 -1.27 -63.90 20.89
N VAL A 77 -0.62 -64.26 22.01
CA VAL A 77 0.79 -63.98 22.42
C VAL A 77 1.39 -62.56 22.21
N THR A 78 1.38 -61.77 23.29
CA THR A 78 2.53 -60.93 23.77
C THR A 78 3.62 -61.86 24.38
N PRO A 79 4.89 -61.45 24.67
CA PRO A 79 5.42 -60.07 24.79
C PRO A 79 6.84 -59.80 24.22
N LEU A 80 7.30 -58.54 24.26
CA LEU A 80 8.48 -58.09 25.06
C LEU A 80 8.93 -56.64 24.72
N THR A 81 8.88 -55.76 25.73
CA THR A 81 9.64 -54.50 25.83
C THR A 81 11.12 -54.81 26.16
N PRO A 82 12.10 -53.96 25.83
CA PRO A 82 12.46 -52.75 26.60
C PRO A 82 12.68 -51.53 25.67
N SER A 83 12.88 -50.26 26.06
CA SER A 83 12.82 -49.41 27.26
C SER A 83 13.37 -48.03 26.77
N PRO A 84 13.16 -46.88 27.43
CA PRO A 84 13.37 -45.57 26.79
C PRO A 84 14.75 -44.97 27.05
N SER A 85 15.13 -43.91 26.30
CA SER A 85 15.99 -42.86 26.85
C SER A 85 15.92 -41.53 26.08
N ALA A 86 16.35 -40.47 26.78
CA ALA A 86 16.79 -39.18 26.27
C ALA A 86 15.77 -38.30 25.50
N TYR A 87 15.07 -37.48 26.27
CA TYR A 87 14.81 -36.09 25.88
C TYR A 87 16.12 -35.44 25.37
N ALA A 88 16.16 -35.03 24.11
CA ALA A 88 17.19 -34.15 23.57
C ALA A 88 16.56 -32.78 23.28
N ASN A 89 16.85 -31.80 24.15
CA ASN A 89 16.31 -30.45 24.08
C ASN A 89 17.14 -29.59 23.09
N PRO A 90 16.57 -29.04 22.01
CA PRO A 90 17.33 -28.16 21.11
C PRO A 90 17.70 -26.84 21.79
N HIS A 91 19.00 -26.51 21.78
CA HIS A 91 19.55 -25.37 22.50
C HIS A 91 18.91 -24.02 22.15
N VAL A 92 18.44 -23.33 23.19
CA VAL A 92 18.20 -21.88 23.14
C VAL A 92 19.55 -21.17 23.00
N LEU A 93 19.78 -20.52 21.87
CA LEU A 93 20.94 -19.66 21.66
C LEU A 93 20.77 -18.34 22.44
N PRO A 94 21.75 -17.91 23.25
CA PRO A 94 21.67 -16.64 23.98
C PRO A 94 21.90 -15.43 23.04
N PRO A 95 21.31 -14.26 23.34
CA PRO A 95 21.39 -13.09 22.47
C PRO A 95 22.79 -12.45 22.46
N ALA A 96 23.29 -12.16 21.26
CA ALA A 96 24.58 -11.50 21.07
C ALA A 96 24.54 -10.02 21.49
N LYS A 97 25.45 -9.64 22.39
CA LYS A 97 25.53 -8.31 23.03
C LYS A 97 26.18 -7.28 22.09
N GLN A 98 25.39 -6.34 21.56
CA GLN A 98 25.92 -5.26 20.72
C GLN A 98 26.90 -4.35 21.48
N ARG A 99 28.01 -3.98 20.84
CA ARG A 99 28.96 -2.97 21.35
C ARG A 99 28.88 -1.67 20.55
N LYS A 100 28.43 -0.60 21.20
CA LYS A 100 28.58 0.77 20.69
C LYS A 100 30.07 1.13 20.61
N LYS A 101 30.55 1.51 19.42
CA LYS A 101 31.91 2.02 19.19
C LYS A 101 31.80 3.48 18.72
N GLY A 102 31.58 4.39 19.67
CA GLY A 102 31.57 5.83 19.41
C GLY A 102 32.98 6.40 19.33
N GLY A 103 33.25 7.30 18.39
CA GLY A 103 34.55 7.98 18.29
C GLY A 103 35.06 8.34 16.89
N CYS A 104 34.22 8.88 16.01
CA CYS A 104 34.70 9.55 14.78
C CYS A 104 33.72 10.59 14.22
N ILE A 105 32.41 10.31 14.29
CA ILE A 105 31.35 11.13 13.65
C ILE A 105 31.32 12.57 14.20
N TRP A 106 31.56 12.79 15.50
CA TRP A 106 31.52 14.14 16.10
C TRP A 106 32.59 15.08 15.49
N LYS A 107 33.78 14.58 15.15
CA LYS A 107 34.81 15.42 14.52
C LYS A 107 34.40 15.87 13.11
N SER A 108 33.70 15.00 12.35
CA SER A 108 33.14 15.35 11.04
C SER A 108 32.02 16.39 11.15
N LEU A 109 31.09 16.19 12.10
CA LEU A 109 30.01 17.16 12.39
C LEU A 109 30.54 18.55 12.76
N LEU A 110 31.62 18.64 13.54
CA LEU A 110 32.20 19.91 13.96
C LEU A 110 32.86 20.65 12.78
N VAL A 111 33.54 19.93 11.88
CA VAL A 111 34.11 20.50 10.64
C VAL A 111 33.00 20.94 9.68
N LEU A 112 31.95 20.14 9.49
CA LEU A 112 30.82 20.49 8.64
C LEU A 112 30.10 21.77 9.14
N MET A 113 29.91 21.90 10.45
CA MET A 113 29.26 23.07 11.06
C MET A 113 30.09 24.35 10.82
N LEU A 114 31.42 24.28 10.91
CA LEU A 114 32.31 25.39 10.58
C LEU A 114 32.26 25.79 9.10
N LEU A 115 32.16 24.82 8.18
CA LEU A 115 32.01 25.09 6.74
C LEU A 115 30.67 25.76 6.42
N VAL A 116 29.57 25.31 7.06
CA VAL A 116 28.25 25.94 6.92
C VAL A 116 28.24 27.36 7.49
N ALA A 117 28.87 27.59 8.65
CA ALA A 117 29.01 28.92 9.23
C ALA A 117 29.81 29.87 8.30
N ALA A 118 30.93 29.40 7.75
CA ALA A 118 31.72 30.17 6.78
C ALA A 118 30.90 30.50 5.51
N GLY A 119 30.19 29.51 4.95
CA GLY A 119 29.32 29.71 3.78
C GLY A 119 28.19 30.72 4.04
N LEU A 120 27.55 30.66 5.21
CA LEU A 120 26.54 31.63 5.63
C LEU A 120 27.13 33.04 5.80
N THR A 121 28.33 33.19 6.37
CA THR A 121 28.98 34.51 6.45
C THR A 121 29.28 35.08 5.07
N VAL A 122 29.72 34.26 4.11
CA VAL A 122 29.97 34.71 2.72
C VAL A 122 28.66 35.12 2.03
N LEU A 123 27.57 34.38 2.22
CA LEU A 123 26.24 34.75 1.73
C LEU A 123 25.74 36.09 2.33
N TYR A 124 25.97 36.33 3.63
CA TYR A 124 25.62 37.60 4.27
C TYR A 124 26.40 38.80 3.73
N PHE A 125 27.65 38.62 3.27
CA PHE A 125 28.46 39.70 2.69
C PHE A 125 28.30 39.85 1.16
N LEU A 126 27.61 38.94 0.48
CA LEU A 126 27.30 39.01 -0.97
C LEU A 126 25.82 39.32 -1.27
N GLY A 127 24.99 39.51 -0.24
CA GLY A 127 23.53 39.59 -0.38
C GLY A 127 22.92 41.00 -0.43
N ASP A 128 23.73 42.07 -0.40
CA ASP A 128 23.24 43.45 -0.27
C ASP A 128 23.52 44.29 -1.53
N GLU A 129 22.77 44.01 -2.60
CA GLU A 129 22.56 44.94 -3.71
C GLU A 129 21.06 45.30 -3.81
N PRO A 130 20.64 46.53 -3.48
CA PRO A 130 19.25 46.96 -3.59
C PRO A 130 18.89 47.29 -5.05
N GLY A 131 18.39 46.29 -5.78
CA GLY A 131 17.94 46.44 -7.17
C GLY A 131 16.62 47.21 -7.31
N ASP A 132 16.68 48.35 -8.00
CA ASP A 132 15.54 49.23 -8.31
C ASP A 132 14.45 48.58 -9.16
N LYS A 133 13.20 49.03 -8.98
CA LYS A 133 12.07 48.74 -9.86
C LYS A 133 11.82 49.93 -10.81
N PRO A 134 11.79 49.74 -12.13
CA PRO A 134 11.20 50.72 -13.04
C PRO A 134 9.67 50.56 -13.08
N ASN A 135 8.94 51.59 -12.67
CA ASN A 135 7.54 51.77 -13.05
C ASN A 135 7.50 52.39 -14.46
N THR A 136 6.54 51.97 -15.29
CA THR A 136 6.04 52.83 -16.37
C THR A 136 4.54 52.58 -16.56
N SER A 137 3.74 53.49 -16.02
CA SER A 137 2.28 53.54 -16.20
C SER A 137 1.92 54.87 -16.85
N ASP A 138 1.82 54.85 -18.19
CA ASP A 138 1.43 55.94 -19.08
C ASP A 138 0.98 55.26 -20.39
N LEU A 139 -0.11 55.61 -21.07
CA LEU A 139 -1.12 56.65 -20.90
C LEU A 139 -2.49 56.11 -21.36
N ALA A 140 -3.57 56.71 -20.89
CA ALA A 140 -4.93 56.41 -21.34
C ALA A 140 -5.32 57.24 -22.59
N GLU A 141 -6.27 56.70 -23.37
CA GLU A 141 -7.15 57.37 -24.35
C GLU A 141 -6.55 58.32 -25.41
N GLN A 142 -6.78 58.00 -26.70
CA GLN A 142 -7.60 58.83 -27.61
C GLN A 142 -8.27 57.93 -28.67
N GLY A 143 -9.51 58.26 -29.07
CA GLY A 143 -10.27 57.51 -30.07
C GLY A 143 -10.54 58.30 -31.37
N LEU A 144 -11.30 57.67 -32.27
CA LEU A 144 -11.75 58.14 -33.60
C LEU A 144 -10.64 58.31 -34.65
N THR A 145 -10.73 57.62 -35.79
CA THR A 145 -11.70 57.94 -36.86
C THR A 145 -11.97 56.70 -37.73
N GLY A 146 -13.18 56.63 -38.31
CA GLY A 146 -13.61 55.44 -39.05
C GLY A 146 -13.18 55.41 -40.52
N THR A 147 -12.99 54.20 -41.03
CA THR A 147 -13.17 53.86 -42.45
C THR A 147 -13.92 52.54 -42.56
N ASP A 148 -15.12 52.57 -43.13
CA ASP A 148 -15.87 51.37 -43.48
C ASP A 148 -15.14 50.61 -44.60
N ILE A 149 -14.58 49.43 -44.29
CA ILE A 149 -14.05 48.50 -45.27
C ILE A 149 -14.77 47.15 -45.10
N PRO A 150 -15.80 46.85 -45.92
CA PRO A 150 -16.39 45.52 -45.93
C PRO A 150 -15.46 44.55 -46.68
N GLY A 151 -15.00 43.48 -46.02
CA GLY A 151 -14.39 42.34 -46.72
C GLY A 151 -13.03 41.82 -46.24
N ILE A 152 -12.55 42.19 -45.05
CA ILE A 152 -11.38 41.53 -44.44
C ILE A 152 -11.85 40.68 -43.26
N VAL A 153 -11.96 39.37 -43.50
CA VAL A 153 -12.04 38.38 -42.42
C VAL A 153 -10.67 38.30 -41.75
N SER A 154 -10.59 38.61 -40.46
CA SER A 154 -9.36 38.52 -39.67
C SER A 154 -8.98 37.05 -39.42
N ILE A 155 -8.30 36.45 -40.39
CA ILE A 155 -7.63 35.15 -40.20
C ILE A 155 -6.34 35.38 -39.40
N TYR A 156 -6.48 35.62 -38.09
CA TYR A 156 -5.44 35.45 -37.06
C TYR A 156 -6.11 35.49 -35.67
N ASP A 157 -7.04 34.57 -35.41
CA ASP A 157 -7.38 34.19 -34.04
C ASP A 157 -7.71 32.69 -33.98
N SER A 158 -6.62 31.91 -34.08
CA SER A 158 -6.59 30.50 -33.69
C SER A 158 -5.14 30.14 -33.36
N VAL A 159 -4.54 30.91 -32.46
CA VAL A 159 -3.64 30.28 -31.50
C VAL A 159 -4.53 29.27 -30.80
N THR A 160 -4.25 27.98 -30.97
CA THR A 160 -4.77 26.98 -30.05
C THR A 160 -4.23 27.34 -28.68
N GLU A 161 -5.04 28.04 -27.89
CA GLU A 161 -5.02 27.84 -26.46
C GLU A 161 -5.08 26.32 -26.29
N GLU A 162 -3.97 25.75 -25.82
CA GLU A 162 -3.99 24.41 -25.29
C GLU A 162 -4.96 24.48 -24.12
N THR A 163 -6.22 24.16 -24.40
CA THR A 163 -7.24 23.99 -23.38
C THR A 163 -6.69 22.93 -22.45
N ILE A 164 -6.10 23.39 -21.35
CA ILE A 164 -5.83 22.58 -20.17
C ILE A 164 -7.22 22.21 -19.69
N THR A 165 -7.77 21.16 -20.29
CA THR A 165 -8.79 20.34 -19.69
C THR A 165 -8.15 19.86 -18.41
N GLU A 166 -8.49 20.54 -17.31
CA GLU A 166 -8.53 19.93 -15.99
C GLU A 166 -9.59 18.82 -16.06
N THR A 167 -9.24 17.75 -16.77
CA THR A 167 -9.89 16.45 -16.66
C THR A 167 -9.62 16.02 -15.24
N THR A 168 -10.54 16.38 -14.35
CA THR A 168 -10.58 15.89 -12.98
C THR A 168 -10.43 14.39 -13.06
N LEU A 169 -9.28 13.89 -12.62
CA LEU A 169 -8.88 12.53 -12.88
C LEU A 169 -9.68 11.62 -11.95
N ASP A 170 -10.91 11.32 -12.37
CA ASP A 170 -11.83 10.51 -11.60
C ASP A 170 -11.40 9.06 -11.69
N THR A 171 -10.64 8.65 -10.69
CA THR A 171 -10.04 7.34 -10.59
C THR A 171 -11.04 6.26 -10.23
N GLY A 172 -12.25 6.56 -9.72
CA GLY A 172 -13.38 5.63 -9.53
C GLY A 172 -13.19 4.43 -8.59
N ASP A 173 -12.19 3.59 -8.87
CA ASP A 173 -11.80 2.36 -8.19
C ASP A 173 -10.25 2.18 -8.21
N PRO A 174 -9.66 1.27 -7.41
CA PRO A 174 -8.20 1.14 -7.35
C PRO A 174 -7.54 0.55 -8.61
N GLN A 175 -8.30 -0.08 -9.51
CA GLN A 175 -7.77 -0.59 -10.78
C GLN A 175 -7.61 0.53 -11.79
N GLN A 176 -8.64 1.39 -11.95
CA GLN A 176 -8.57 2.60 -12.78
C GLN A 176 -7.42 3.52 -12.33
N ALA A 177 -7.24 3.72 -11.01
CA ALA A 177 -6.07 4.44 -10.48
C ALA A 177 -4.73 3.80 -10.89
N ALA A 178 -4.65 2.45 -10.89
CA ALA A 178 -3.46 1.76 -11.36
C ALA A 178 -3.26 1.91 -12.87
N GLU A 179 -4.31 1.89 -13.67
CA GLU A 179 -4.24 2.14 -15.12
C GLU A 179 -3.73 3.55 -15.44
N SER A 180 -4.19 4.59 -14.73
CA SER A 180 -3.64 5.95 -14.88
C SER A 180 -2.17 6.07 -14.45
N VAL A 181 -1.73 5.31 -13.44
CA VAL A 181 -0.30 5.22 -13.05
C VAL A 181 0.53 4.50 -14.13
N GLU A 182 0.02 3.41 -14.70
CA GLU A 182 0.65 2.70 -15.81
C GLU A 182 0.84 3.61 -17.03
N GLU A 183 -0.17 4.42 -17.34
CA GLU A 183 -0.14 5.40 -18.42
C GLU A 183 0.86 6.53 -18.15
N ALA A 184 0.89 7.07 -16.93
CA ALA A 184 1.87 8.07 -16.52
C ALA A 184 3.31 7.54 -16.67
N PHE A 185 3.56 6.28 -16.29
CA PHE A 185 4.83 5.59 -16.51
C PHE A 185 5.12 5.41 -18.01
N ALA A 186 4.14 4.95 -18.81
CA ALA A 186 4.30 4.73 -20.25
C ALA A 186 4.67 6.01 -21.00
N ARG A 187 4.05 7.14 -20.64
CA ARG A 187 4.30 8.46 -21.23
C ARG A 187 5.52 9.19 -20.64
N ALA A 188 6.18 8.61 -19.63
CA ALA A 188 7.19 9.30 -18.80
C ALA A 188 6.70 10.66 -18.25
N ASP A 189 5.39 10.74 -17.95
CA ASP A 189 4.69 11.95 -17.55
C ASP A 189 4.75 12.11 -16.03
N THR A 190 5.78 12.85 -15.59
CA THR A 190 5.97 13.17 -14.17
C THR A 190 4.96 14.18 -13.63
N ASN A 191 4.13 14.81 -14.47
CA ASN A 191 3.08 15.72 -13.99
C ASN A 191 1.80 14.93 -13.69
N LEU A 192 1.38 14.05 -14.59
CA LEU A 192 0.30 13.09 -14.31
C LEU A 192 0.64 12.22 -13.10
N LEU A 193 1.86 11.67 -13.01
CA LEU A 193 2.27 10.88 -11.85
C LEU A 193 2.23 11.67 -10.53
N LYS A 194 2.50 12.98 -10.54
CA LYS A 194 2.32 13.84 -9.35
C LYS A 194 0.84 13.99 -8.98
N GLN A 195 -0.05 14.16 -9.95
CA GLN A 195 -1.49 14.25 -9.70
C GLN A 195 -2.03 12.97 -9.05
N MET A 196 -1.53 11.79 -9.47
CA MET A 196 -1.86 10.50 -8.86
C MET A 196 -1.45 10.36 -7.39
N LEU A 197 -0.45 11.11 -6.91
CA LEU A 197 0.14 10.89 -5.60
C LEU A 197 -0.63 11.59 -4.47
N THR A 198 -0.67 10.97 -3.29
CA THR A 198 -1.13 11.65 -2.07
C THR A 198 -0.29 12.90 -1.77
N PRO A 199 -0.81 13.92 -1.07
CA PRO A 199 -0.03 15.10 -0.70
C PRO A 199 1.28 14.78 0.04
N ALA A 200 1.25 13.81 0.95
CA ALA A 200 2.44 13.35 1.67
C ALA A 200 3.46 12.67 0.73
N SER A 201 2.99 11.82 -0.17
CA SER A 201 3.84 11.12 -1.14
C SER A 201 4.50 12.09 -2.12
N ARG A 202 3.79 13.13 -2.59
CA ARG A 202 4.39 14.17 -3.46
C ARG A 202 5.60 14.84 -2.82
N GLU A 203 5.54 15.13 -1.52
CA GLU A 203 6.65 15.75 -0.78
C GLU A 203 7.82 14.77 -0.60
N ILE A 204 7.55 13.49 -0.33
CA ILE A 204 8.57 12.43 -0.23
C ILE A 204 9.32 12.24 -1.56
N TYR A 205 8.59 12.24 -2.68
CA TYR A 205 9.16 11.92 -4.01
C TYR A 205 9.62 13.16 -4.82
N LYS A 206 9.57 14.37 -4.26
CA LYS A 206 9.73 15.64 -5.02
C LYS A 206 10.99 15.75 -5.90
N GLU A 207 12.14 15.26 -5.42
CA GLU A 207 13.37 15.24 -6.23
C GLU A 207 13.49 13.99 -7.12
N ALA A 208 12.87 12.88 -6.71
CA ALA A 208 12.95 11.59 -7.39
C ALA A 208 12.39 11.65 -8.82
N PHE A 209 11.42 12.52 -9.11
CA PHE A 209 10.84 12.66 -10.46
C PHE A 209 11.86 12.94 -11.57
N LYS A 210 12.96 13.65 -11.25
CA LYS A 210 14.04 13.91 -12.22
C LYS A 210 14.86 12.64 -12.49
N GLU A 211 15.10 11.86 -11.45
CA GLU A 211 15.93 10.64 -11.48
C GLU A 211 15.19 9.45 -12.09
N ILE A 212 13.89 9.29 -11.82
CA ILE A 212 13.09 8.16 -12.34
C ILE A 212 12.72 8.32 -13.81
N LYS A 213 12.66 9.55 -14.36
CA LYS A 213 12.11 9.81 -15.70
C LYS A 213 12.70 8.92 -16.81
N PRO A 214 14.02 8.64 -16.87
CA PRO A 214 14.60 7.72 -17.86
C PRO A 214 14.09 6.27 -17.75
N TYR A 215 13.69 5.85 -16.55
CA TYR A 215 13.29 4.47 -16.23
C TYR A 215 11.77 4.26 -16.22
N MET A 216 10.96 5.32 -16.37
CA MET A 216 9.50 5.24 -16.28
C MET A 216 8.89 4.25 -17.30
N SER A 217 9.45 4.13 -18.50
CA SER A 217 8.98 3.15 -19.50
C SER A 217 9.25 1.70 -19.06
N GLU A 218 10.38 1.43 -18.41
CA GLU A 218 10.70 0.12 -17.83
C GLU A 218 9.75 -0.21 -16.66
N TYR A 219 9.46 0.79 -15.82
CA TYR A 219 8.45 0.65 -14.76
C TYR A 219 7.07 0.38 -15.32
N SER A 220 6.64 1.03 -16.41
CA SER A 220 5.36 0.73 -17.08
C SER A 220 5.31 -0.72 -17.54
N LYS A 221 6.36 -1.18 -18.23
CA LYS A 221 6.46 -2.57 -18.71
C LYS A 221 6.39 -3.59 -17.57
N ALA A 222 7.08 -3.34 -16.45
CA ALA A 222 6.98 -4.17 -15.26
C ALA A 222 5.57 -4.09 -14.63
N PHE A 223 4.99 -2.88 -14.54
CA PHE A 223 3.70 -2.65 -13.90
C PHE A 223 2.50 -3.22 -14.68
N SER A 224 2.65 -3.45 -15.99
CA SER A 224 1.65 -4.14 -16.81
C SER A 224 1.35 -5.57 -16.34
N ASN A 225 2.29 -6.23 -15.63
CA ASN A 225 2.09 -7.58 -15.07
C ASN A 225 1.59 -7.60 -13.61
N ARG A 226 1.14 -6.44 -13.09
CA ARG A 226 0.68 -6.28 -11.70
C ARG A 226 -0.41 -7.25 -11.29
N LYS A 227 -0.32 -7.69 -10.04
CA LYS A 227 -1.27 -8.59 -9.37
C LYS A 227 -1.75 -7.94 -8.09
N LEU A 228 -3.06 -7.76 -7.97
CA LEU A 228 -3.70 -7.30 -6.75
C LEU A 228 -3.45 -8.31 -5.62
N LYS A 229 -2.82 -7.88 -4.52
CA LYS A 229 -2.52 -8.70 -3.34
C LYS A 229 -3.41 -8.37 -2.15
N ILE A 230 -3.70 -7.08 -1.98
CA ILE A 230 -4.57 -6.57 -0.91
C ILE A 230 -5.59 -5.65 -1.57
N SER A 231 -6.87 -5.84 -1.22
CA SER A 231 -7.94 -4.91 -1.58
C SER A 231 -8.86 -4.75 -0.38
N THR A 232 -9.08 -3.50 0.01
CA THR A 232 -9.94 -3.08 1.12
C THR A 232 -10.69 -1.81 0.68
N PRO A 233 -11.72 -1.36 1.41
CA PRO A 233 -12.48 -0.16 1.02
C PRO A 233 -11.67 1.14 0.90
N ILE A 234 -10.47 1.22 1.51
CA ILE A 234 -9.66 2.44 1.57
C ILE A 234 -8.18 2.24 1.18
N TYR A 235 -7.76 1.01 0.85
CA TYR A 235 -6.37 0.68 0.55
C TYR A 235 -6.27 -0.53 -0.38
N SER A 236 -5.35 -0.48 -1.34
CA SER A 236 -4.99 -1.61 -2.19
C SER A 236 -3.47 -1.69 -2.39
N LEU A 237 -2.95 -2.92 -2.50
CA LEU A 237 -1.55 -3.19 -2.81
C LEU A 237 -1.47 -4.09 -4.04
N TYR A 238 -0.71 -3.64 -5.03
CA TYR A 238 -0.32 -4.39 -6.21
C TYR A 238 1.12 -4.85 -6.09
N GLU A 239 1.41 -6.07 -6.52
CA GLU A 239 2.76 -6.62 -6.66
C GLU A 239 3.05 -6.89 -8.14
N PHE A 240 4.25 -6.53 -8.61
CA PHE A 240 4.66 -6.70 -10.00
C PHE A 240 6.16 -7.05 -10.07
N THR A 241 6.62 -7.52 -11.23
CA THR A 241 8.01 -7.96 -11.43
C THR A 241 8.64 -7.35 -12.67
N ASP A 242 9.92 -6.99 -12.58
CA ASP A 242 10.71 -6.64 -13.77
C ASP A 242 11.22 -7.89 -14.53
N GLU A 243 11.95 -7.66 -15.62
CA GLU A 243 12.53 -8.72 -16.46
C GLU A 243 13.59 -9.57 -15.74
N THR A 244 14.18 -9.06 -14.65
CA THR A 244 15.13 -9.80 -13.81
C THR A 244 14.44 -10.68 -12.77
N GLY A 245 13.10 -10.59 -12.66
CA GLY A 245 12.31 -11.24 -11.63
C GLY A 245 12.35 -10.53 -10.27
N LYS A 246 12.88 -9.30 -10.20
CA LYS A 246 12.84 -8.49 -8.98
C LYS A 246 11.41 -8.03 -8.73
N ILE A 247 10.95 -8.22 -7.49
CA ILE A 247 9.59 -7.90 -7.06
C ILE A 247 9.52 -6.44 -6.60
N PHE A 248 8.47 -5.75 -7.03
CA PHE A 248 8.10 -4.39 -6.65
C PHE A 248 6.64 -4.35 -6.18
N THR A 249 6.27 -3.28 -5.48
CA THR A 249 4.91 -3.07 -4.98
C THR A 249 4.46 -1.64 -5.21
N ALA A 250 3.23 -1.45 -5.68
CA ALA A 250 2.57 -0.15 -5.70
C ALA A 250 1.42 -0.16 -4.68
N GLU A 251 1.37 0.86 -3.84
CA GLU A 251 0.40 1.02 -2.76
C GLU A 251 -0.52 2.20 -3.10
N PHE A 252 -1.85 1.99 -3.04
CA PHE A 252 -2.85 3.03 -3.28
C PHE A 252 -3.79 3.14 -2.09
N ALA A 253 -4.26 4.34 -1.81
CA ALA A 253 -5.25 4.61 -0.77
C ALA A 253 -6.38 5.52 -1.28
N LEU A 254 -7.58 5.32 -0.76
CA LEU A 254 -8.69 6.24 -0.96
C LEU A 254 -8.41 7.52 -0.17
N SER A 255 -8.33 8.64 -0.88
CA SER A 255 -8.11 9.98 -0.34
C SER A 255 -9.46 10.63 0.05
N ASP A 256 -9.42 11.66 0.90
CA ASP A 256 -10.63 12.30 1.47
C ASP A 256 -11.55 12.95 0.41
N ASP A 257 -11.01 13.22 -0.77
CA ASP A 257 -11.74 13.68 -1.97
C ASP A 257 -12.39 12.54 -2.79
N GLY A 258 -12.44 11.32 -2.23
CA GLY A 258 -13.04 10.15 -2.87
C GLY A 258 -12.18 9.52 -3.98
N GLN A 259 -10.96 10.02 -4.17
CA GLN A 259 -10.07 9.60 -5.26
C GLN A 259 -9.03 8.58 -4.77
N TRP A 260 -8.78 7.55 -5.55
CA TRP A 260 -7.74 6.56 -5.30
C TRP A 260 -6.37 7.10 -5.72
N LYS A 261 -5.51 7.33 -4.73
CA LYS A 261 -4.19 7.95 -4.94
C LYS A 261 -3.07 6.99 -4.62
N LEU A 262 -2.04 7.05 -5.46
CA LEU A 262 -0.78 6.37 -5.26
C LEU A 262 -0.13 6.90 -3.98
N VAL A 263 0.17 6.00 -3.06
CA VAL A 263 0.88 6.26 -1.80
C VAL A 263 2.37 6.01 -2.01
N ARG A 264 2.70 4.93 -2.72
CA ARG A 264 4.07 4.45 -2.88
C ARG A 264 4.25 3.62 -4.14
N PHE A 265 5.41 3.77 -4.75
CA PHE A 265 5.97 2.96 -5.84
C PHE A 265 7.50 2.91 -5.69
#